data_AF-L8LSX7-F1
#
_entry.id   AF-L8LSX7-F1
#
_cell.length_a   1.000
_cell.length_b   1.000
_cell.length_c   1.000
_cell.angle_alpha   90.00
_cell.angle_beta   90.00
_cell.angle_gamma   90.00
#
_symmetry.space_group_name_H-M   'P 1'
#
loop_
_entity.id
_entity.type
_entity.pdbx_description
1 polymer ?
#
loop_
_entity_poly.entity_id
_entity_poly.type
_entity_poly.pdbx_seq_one_letter_code
_entity_poly.pdbx_strand_id
1 'polypeptide(L)' 'KHRHRIINYSYYQAEEICAIGSGAVESTVKQIDRRLKISGAQWKKENVPQVLKHRCAYLNNSL' A
#
# COMPACT_ATOMS: atom_id res chain seq x y z
N LYS A 1 -3.84 23.73 -11.76
CA LYS A 1 -2.41 23.76 -11.37
C LYS A 1 -1.79 22.36 -11.07
N HIS A 2 -2.51 21.23 -11.23
CA HIS A 2 -2.03 19.87 -10.87
C HIS A 2 -1.63 18.96 -12.04
N ARG A 3 -1.87 19.39 -13.29
CA ARG A 3 -1.59 18.61 -14.52
C ARG A 3 -0.14 18.12 -14.63
N HIS A 4 0.82 18.83 -14.07
CA HIS A 4 2.24 18.46 -14.10
C HIS A 4 2.61 17.33 -13.13
N ARG A 5 1.72 16.95 -12.21
CA ARG A 5 1.94 15.85 -11.25
C ARG A 5 1.40 14.51 -11.75
N ILE A 6 0.55 14.54 -12.77
CA ILE A 6 -0.05 13.35 -13.35
C ILE A 6 0.86 12.89 -14.48
N ILE A 7 1.33 11.66 -14.35
CA ILE A 7 2.19 10.99 -15.33
C ILE A 7 1.34 10.64 -16.56
N ASN A 8 1.96 10.52 -17.73
CA ASN A 8 1.27 10.04 -18.92
C ASN A 8 0.96 8.53 -18.78
N TYR A 9 -0.19 8.21 -18.20
CA TYR A 9 -0.62 6.83 -17.97
C TYR A 9 -0.68 6.00 -19.25
N SER A 10 -1.14 6.60 -20.37
CA SER A 10 -1.25 5.88 -21.65
C SER A 10 0.11 5.41 -22.16
N TYR A 11 1.14 6.26 -22.07
CA TYR A 11 2.50 5.89 -22.44
C TYR A 11 3.07 4.81 -21.52
N TYR A 12 2.94 4.96 -20.20
CA TYR A 12 3.48 4.01 -19.21
C TYR A 12 2.79 2.64 -19.28
N GLN A 13 1.51 2.61 -19.68
CA GLN A 13 0.78 1.38 -19.89
C GLN A 13 1.20 0.69 -21.19
N ALA A 14 1.41 1.43 -22.28
CA ALA A 14 1.82 0.88 -23.57
C ALA A 14 3.24 0.30 -23.53
N GLU A 15 4.16 0.94 -22.82
CA GLU A 15 5.55 0.50 -22.64
C GLU A 15 5.72 -0.51 -21.49
N GLU A 16 4.62 -0.92 -20.84
CA GLU A 16 4.60 -1.84 -19.69
C GLU A 16 5.58 -1.46 -18.55
N ILE A 17 5.90 -0.17 -18.43
CA ILE A 17 6.89 0.36 -17.47
C ILE A 17 6.44 0.12 -16.02
N CYS A 18 5.13 0.14 -15.79
CA CYS A 18 4.56 -0.18 -14.49
C CYS A 18 3.20 -0.86 -14.61
N ALA A 19 2.87 -1.67 -13.61
CA ALA A 19 1.64 -2.45 -13.55
C ALA A 19 0.42 -1.58 -13.19
N ILE A 20 0.02 -0.69 -14.11
CA ILE A 20 -1.15 0.19 -13.98
C ILE A 20 -2.42 -0.66 -14.00
N GLY A 21 -3.28 -0.51 -12.99
CA GLY A 21 -4.55 -1.25 -12.91
C GLY A 21 -4.43 -2.71 -12.46
N SER A 22 -3.24 -3.19 -12.10
CA SER A 22 -3.02 -4.57 -11.59
C SER A 22 -3.70 -4.88 -10.25
N GLY A 23 -4.12 -3.86 -9.51
CA GLY A 23 -4.67 -4.01 -8.16
C GLY A 23 -3.64 -4.41 -7.11
N ALA A 24 -2.35 -4.51 -7.46
CA ALA A 24 -1.30 -4.93 -6.53
C ALA A 24 -1.28 -4.07 -5.26
N VAL A 25 -1.23 -2.74 -5.41
CA VAL A 25 -1.24 -1.79 -4.29
C VAL A 25 -2.50 -1.93 -3.42
N GLU A 26 -3.68 -1.99 -4.03
CA GLU A 26 -4.95 -2.12 -3.31
C GLU A 26 -5.00 -3.44 -2.53
N SER A 27 -4.57 -4.53 -3.15
CA SER A 27 -4.53 -5.85 -2.52
C SER A 27 -3.55 -5.88 -1.33
N THR A 28 -2.38 -5.26 -1.45
CA THR A 28 -1.39 -5.15 -0.36
C THR A 28 -1.97 -4.35 0.81
N VAL A 29 -2.60 -3.21 0.55
CA VAL A 29 -3.25 -2.40 1.59
C VAL A 29 -4.34 -3.21 2.31
N LYS A 30 -5.18 -3.96 1.57
CA LYS A 30 -6.20 -4.84 2.16
C LYS A 30 -5.59 -5.95 3.02
N GLN A 31 -4.46 -6.54 2.62
CA GLN A 31 -3.77 -7.57 3.40
C GLN A 31 -3.14 -7.05 4.69
N ILE A 32 -2.71 -5.79 4.71
CA ILE A 32 -2.24 -5.09 5.89
C ILE A 32 -3.45 -4.79 6.81
N ASP A 33 -4.47 -4.13 6.29
CA ASP A 33 -5.66 -3.71 7.07
C ASP A 33 -6.36 -4.89 7.75
N ARG A 34 -6.54 -6.01 7.04
CA ARG A 34 -7.22 -7.22 7.56
C ARG A 34 -6.66 -7.74 8.87
N ARG A 35 -5.35 -7.56 9.14
CA ARG A 35 -4.71 -8.02 10.38
C ARG A 35 -4.54 -6.92 11.43
N LEU A 36 -4.61 -5.65 11.04
CA LEU A 36 -4.46 -4.52 11.95
C LEU A 36 -5.79 -4.01 12.51
N LYS A 37 -6.89 -4.25 11.79
CA LYS A 37 -8.23 -3.86 12.22
C LYS A 37 -8.71 -4.77 13.35
N ILE A 38 -8.77 -4.21 14.55
CA ILE A 38 -9.38 -4.85 15.73
C ILE A 38 -10.76 -4.21 15.93
N SER A 39 -11.82 -5.01 15.83
CA SER A 39 -13.18 -4.50 16.02
C SER A 39 -13.36 -3.95 17.43
N GLY A 40 -13.92 -2.75 17.54
CA GLY A 40 -14.15 -2.09 18.83
C GLY A 40 -12.91 -1.47 19.48
N ALA A 41 -11.74 -1.50 18.83
CA ALA A 41 -10.51 -0.90 19.34
C ALA A 41 -9.90 0.09 18.34
N GLN A 42 -9.15 1.06 18.86
CA GLN A 42 -8.36 1.99 18.07
C GLN A 42 -6.90 1.97 18.54
N TRP A 43 -5.98 2.10 17.58
CA TRP A 43 -4.57 2.20 17.88
C TRP A 43 -4.21 3.61 18.36
N LYS A 44 -3.32 3.68 19.35
CA LYS A 44 -2.60 4.93 19.65
C LYS A 44 -1.72 5.28 18.45
N LYS A 45 -1.77 6.54 17.99
CA LYS A 45 -1.02 7.01 16.81
C LYS A 45 0.48 6.69 16.89
N GLU A 46 1.06 6.81 18.09
CA GLU A 46 2.46 6.49 18.37
C GLU A 46 2.86 5.03 18.09
N ASN A 47 1.93 4.09 18.24
CA ASN A 47 2.20 2.65 18.07
C ASN A 47 1.97 2.17 16.63
N VAL A 48 1.22 2.93 15.82
CA VAL A 48 0.87 2.57 14.44
C VAL A 48 2.10 2.26 13.58
N PRO A 49 3.17 3.08 13.57
CA PRO A 49 4.35 2.81 12.73
C PRO A 49 5.04 1.50 13.06
N GLN A 50 5.16 1.15 14.35
CA GLN A 50 5.80 -0.10 14.79
C GLN A 50 5.04 -1.31 14.27
N VAL A 51 3.71 -1.33 14.46
CA VAL A 51 2.88 -2.46 14.06
C VAL A 51 2.84 -2.60 12.52
N LEU A 52 2.77 -1.48 11.79
CA LEU A 52 2.89 -1.49 10.33
C LEU A 52 4.24 -2.05 9.87
N LYS A 53 5.35 -1.64 10.50
CA LYS A 53 6.68 -2.13 10.15
C LYS A 53 6.79 -3.65 10.31
N HIS A 54 6.33 -4.20 11.42
CA HIS A 54 6.31 -5.65 11.63
C HIS A 54 5.46 -6.37 10.58
N ARG A 55 4.29 -5.82 10.24
CA ARG A 55 3.42 -6.40 9.22
C ARG A 55 4.07 -6.39 7.84
N CYS A 56 4.72 -5.29 7.46
CA CYS A 56 5.47 -5.18 6.21
C CYS A 56 6.65 -6.16 6.19
N ALA A 57 7.43 -6.26 7.27
CA ALA A 57 8.54 -7.19 7.36
C ALA A 57 8.10 -8.65 7.16
N TYR A 58 6.98 -9.03 7.77
CA TYR A 58 6.35 -10.34 7.59
C TYR A 58 5.92 -10.59 6.14
N LEU A 59 5.19 -9.65 5.52
CA LEU A 59 4.73 -9.80 4.13
C LEU A 59 5.88 -9.84 3.12
N ASN A 60 7.01 -9.20 3.45
CA ASN A 60 8.21 -9.18 2.63
C ASN A 60 9.18 -10.34 2.92
N ASN A 61 8.81 -11.31 3.77
CA ASN A 61 9.68 -12.43 4.20
C ASN A 61 11.06 -11.96 4.73
N SER A 62 11.07 -10.84 5.44
CA SER A 62 12.28 -10.15 5.94
C SER A 62 12.33 -10.10 7.47
N LEU A 63 11.73 -11.11 8.11
CA LEU A 63 11.68 -11.27 9.56
C LEU A 63 12.99 -11.82 10.13
#